data_AF-A0A9D4CKY5-F1
#
_entry.id   AF-A0A9D4CKY5-F1
#
_cell.length_a   1.000
_cell.length_b   1.000
_cell.length_c   1.000
_cell.angle_alpha   90.00
_cell.angle_beta   90.00
_cell.angle_gamma   90.00
#
_symmetry.space_group_name_H-M   'P 1'
#
loop_
_entity.id
_entity.type
_entity.pdbx_description
1 polymer ?
#
loop_
_entity_poly.entity_id
_entity_poly.type
_entity_poly.pdbx_seq_one_letter_code
_entity_poly.pdbx_strand_id
1 'polypeptide(L)'
;MYVIPRFLYGIEVQVLSSTNLRKPEAFHRKILRHLQGLPERSSNAAVYTLIGAEPIELAIERNRMELFLNIARLPGSVEHQVLHRQMAMSNPDRNSFSTSIREILHKYNLPPPEDLLQNPPSKHQWKTTFRSATTGRAHGRMSYQYNLMQSTYKCNLHLLDTHTK
;
A
#
# COMPACT_ATOMS: atom_id res chain seq x y z
N MET A 1 -21.69 -2.91 -2.02
CA MET A 1 -21.25 -3.29 -3.38
C MET A 1 -19.84 -2.73 -3.58
N TYR A 2 -18.80 -3.56 -3.47
CA TYR A 2 -17.40 -3.14 -3.66
C TYR A 2 -17.06 -3.21 -5.16
N VAL A 3 -17.06 -2.06 -5.84
CA VAL A 3 -16.56 -1.97 -7.22
C VAL A 3 -15.04 -1.83 -7.14
N ILE A 4 -14.35 -2.97 -7.01
CA ILE A 4 -12.89 -2.99 -7.17
C ILE A 4 -12.61 -2.80 -8.67
N PRO A 5 -11.72 -1.88 -9.07
CA PRO A 5 -11.32 -1.74 -10.46
C PRO A 5 -10.77 -3.07 -10.98
N ARG A 6 -11.45 -3.67 -11.97
CA ARG A 6 -11.04 -4.92 -12.64
C ARG A 6 -9.66 -4.87 -13.31
N PHE A 7 -9.04 -3.70 -13.36
CA PHE A 7 -7.71 -3.47 -13.93
C PHE A 7 -6.54 -3.92 -13.04
N LEU A 8 -6.79 -4.38 -11.81
CA LEU A 8 -5.71 -4.76 -10.89
C LEU A 8 -5.28 -6.24 -10.99
N TYR A 9 -5.96 -7.06 -11.78
CA TYR A 9 -5.64 -8.48 -11.93
C TYR A 9 -4.33 -8.67 -12.72
N GLY A 10 -3.40 -9.48 -12.19
CA GLY A 10 -2.08 -9.71 -12.76
C GLY A 10 -1.03 -8.63 -12.41
N ILE A 11 -1.44 -7.50 -11.84
CA ILE A 11 -0.51 -6.45 -11.37
C ILE A 11 0.23 -6.92 -10.11
N GLU A 12 -0.36 -7.83 -9.34
CA GLU A 12 0.25 -8.40 -8.15
C GLU A 12 1.60 -9.09 -8.42
N VAL A 13 1.79 -9.67 -9.61
CA VAL A 13 3.06 -10.33 -10.00
C VAL A 13 4.07 -9.33 -10.58
N GLN A 14 3.60 -8.21 -11.12
CA GLN A 14 4.47 -7.20 -11.71
C GLN A 14 5.19 -6.38 -10.65
N VAL A 15 6.48 -6.14 -10.86
CA VAL A 15 7.27 -5.28 -9.98
C VAL A 15 7.19 -3.84 -10.49
N LEU A 16 6.22 -3.10 -9.95
CA LEU A 16 5.95 -1.71 -10.35
C LEU A 16 6.82 -0.73 -9.57
N SER A 17 7.46 0.20 -10.29
CA SER A 17 8.15 1.33 -9.66
C SER A 17 7.16 2.37 -9.14
N SER A 18 7.57 3.14 -8.14
CA SER A 18 6.80 4.27 -7.59
C SER A 18 6.43 5.31 -8.67
N THR A 19 7.29 5.47 -9.69
CA THR A 19 7.04 6.35 -10.84
C THR A 19 5.85 5.87 -11.67
N ASN A 20 5.73 4.56 -11.88
CA ASN A 20 4.63 3.97 -12.64
C ASN A 20 3.28 4.09 -11.91
N LEU A 21 3.31 4.05 -10.57
CA LEU A 21 2.11 4.19 -9.73
C LEU A 21 1.60 5.63 -9.62
N ARG A 22 2.42 6.63 -9.96
CA ARG A 22 2.08 8.04 -9.75
C ARG A 22 0.90 8.51 -10.60
N LYS A 23 0.83 8.11 -11.87
CA LYS A 23 -0.26 8.51 -12.80
C LYS A 23 -1.60 7.85 -12.44
N PRO A 24 -1.68 6.51 -12.26
CA PRO A 24 -2.92 5.86 -11.84
C PRO A 24 -3.45 6.41 -10.51
N GLU A 25 -2.55 6.62 -9.55
CA GLU A 25 -2.90 7.17 -8.24
C GLU A 25 -3.48 8.60 -8.35
N ALA A 26 -2.86 9.47 -9.16
CA ALA A 26 -3.38 10.81 -9.39
C ALA A 26 -4.76 10.80 -10.06
N PHE A 27 -4.95 9.91 -11.04
CA PHE A 27 -6.23 9.73 -11.71
C PHE A 27 -7.32 9.22 -10.75
N HIS A 28 -7.01 8.23 -9.93
CA HIS A 28 -7.93 7.70 -8.91
C HIS A 28 -8.37 8.78 -7.93
N ARG A 29 -7.43 9.57 -7.38
CA ARG A 29 -7.79 10.71 -6.53
C ARG A 29 -8.67 11.73 -7.23
N LYS A 30 -8.40 12.01 -8.51
CA LYS A 30 -9.23 12.95 -9.29
C LYS A 30 -10.67 12.45 -9.37
N ILE A 31 -10.88 11.16 -9.66
CA ILE A 31 -12.22 10.56 -9.67
C ILE A 31 -12.88 10.64 -8.29
N LEU A 32 -12.16 10.26 -7.24
CA LEU A 32 -12.71 10.29 -5.87
C LEU A 32 -13.15 11.70 -5.47
N ARG A 33 -12.38 12.73 -5.83
CA ARG A 33 -12.77 14.13 -5.60
C ARG A 33 -14.05 14.51 -6.35
N HIS A 34 -14.15 14.14 -7.63
CA HIS A 34 -15.34 14.43 -8.42
C HIS A 34 -16.57 13.74 -7.84
N LEU A 35 -16.45 12.47 -7.43
CA LEU A 35 -17.54 11.72 -6.80
C LEU A 35 -17.99 12.34 -5.47
N GLN A 36 -17.08 12.92 -4.71
CA GLN A 36 -17.38 13.54 -3.42
C GLN A 36 -17.72 15.04 -3.52
N GLY A 37 -17.69 15.64 -4.71
CA GLY A 37 -17.86 17.09 -4.89
C GLY A 37 -16.76 17.93 -4.21
N LEU A 38 -15.57 17.36 -3.98
CA LEU A 38 -14.49 18.02 -3.27
C LEU A 38 -13.68 18.95 -4.19
N PRO A 39 -13.29 20.15 -3.71
CA PRO A 39 -12.35 21.02 -4.42
C PRO A 39 -11.01 20.33 -4.71
N GLU A 40 -10.30 20.76 -5.75
CA GLU A 40 -8.97 20.20 -6.09
C GLU A 40 -7.93 20.40 -4.97
N ARG A 41 -8.09 21.48 -4.19
CA ARG A 41 -7.26 21.80 -3.02
C ARG A 41 -7.49 20.91 -1.80
N SER A 42 -8.48 20.02 -1.83
CA SER A 42 -8.75 19.11 -0.72
C SER A 42 -7.59 18.15 -0.49
N SER A 43 -7.23 17.98 0.79
CA SER A 43 -6.12 17.13 1.19
C SER A 43 -6.32 15.70 0.71
N ASN A 44 -5.25 15.07 0.20
CA ASN A 44 -5.34 13.70 -0.31
C ASN A 44 -5.82 12.73 0.79
N ALA A 45 -5.43 12.96 2.04
CA ALA A 45 -5.90 12.18 3.18
C ALA A 45 -7.43 12.25 3.32
N ALA A 46 -8.02 13.45 3.29
CA ALA A 46 -9.47 13.61 3.39
C ALA A 46 -10.22 12.89 2.26
N VAL A 47 -9.69 12.94 1.03
CA VAL A 47 -10.30 12.26 -0.14
C VAL A 47 -10.43 10.76 0.09
N TYR A 48 -9.45 10.11 0.72
CA TYR A 48 -9.51 8.69 1.02
C TYR A 48 -10.37 8.40 2.26
N THR A 49 -10.20 9.18 3.33
CA THR A 49 -10.90 8.93 4.61
C THR A 49 -12.42 9.09 4.48
N LEU A 50 -12.90 10.12 3.78
CA LEU A 50 -14.33 10.43 3.69
C LEU A 50 -15.15 9.33 3.00
N ILE A 51 -14.57 8.68 2.00
CA ILE A 51 -15.23 7.61 1.24
C ILE A 51 -14.81 6.20 1.73
N GLY A 52 -13.85 6.12 2.67
CA GLY A 52 -13.28 4.86 3.13
C GLY A 52 -12.50 4.10 2.04
N ALA A 53 -11.98 4.80 1.03
CA ALA A 53 -11.17 4.21 -0.02
C ALA A 53 -9.69 4.15 0.40
N GLU A 54 -8.93 3.29 -0.26
CA GLU A 54 -7.50 3.13 -0.04
C GLU A 54 -6.68 3.60 -1.25
N PRO A 55 -5.44 4.04 -1.03
CA PRO A 55 -4.48 4.29 -2.11
C PRO A 55 -4.29 3.05 -2.99
N ILE A 56 -4.06 3.24 -4.29
CA ILE A 56 -3.83 2.14 -5.24
C ILE A 56 -2.61 1.31 -4.84
N GLU A 57 -1.55 1.97 -4.34
CA GLU A 57 -0.36 1.30 -3.82
C GLU A 57 -0.74 0.25 -2.75
N LEU A 58 -1.61 0.62 -1.80
CA LEU A 58 -2.02 -0.27 -0.73
C LEU A 58 -2.88 -1.44 -1.25
N ALA A 59 -3.74 -1.18 -2.24
CA ALA A 59 -4.54 -2.23 -2.88
C ALA A 59 -3.66 -3.26 -3.61
N ILE A 60 -2.62 -2.80 -4.32
CA ILE A 60 -1.67 -3.68 -5.02
C ILE A 60 -0.87 -4.51 -4.02
N GLU A 61 -0.35 -3.88 -2.96
CA GLU A 61 0.38 -4.58 -1.90
C GLU A 61 -0.49 -5.64 -1.23
N ARG A 62 -1.76 -5.33 -0.95
CA ARG A 62 -2.72 -6.32 -0.42
C ARG A 62 -2.88 -7.50 -1.36
N ASN A 63 -3.18 -7.26 -2.64
CA ASN A 63 -3.38 -8.33 -3.62
C ASN A 63 -2.13 -9.20 -3.77
N ARG A 64 -0.95 -8.59 -3.75
CA ARG A 64 0.35 -9.28 -3.79
C ARG A 64 0.57 -10.18 -2.57
N MET A 65 0.26 -9.68 -1.37
CA MET A 65 0.34 -10.48 -0.16
C MET A 65 -0.71 -11.60 -0.12
N GLU A 66 -1.91 -11.37 -0.65
CA GLU A 66 -2.93 -12.41 -0.77
C GLU A 66 -2.48 -13.53 -1.72
N LEU A 67 -1.91 -13.19 -2.88
CA LEU A 67 -1.34 -14.18 -3.80
C LEU A 67 -0.24 -14.99 -3.12
N PHE A 68 0.73 -14.32 -2.48
CA PHE A 68 1.81 -14.97 -1.76
C PHE A 68 1.29 -15.99 -0.73
N LEU A 69 0.32 -15.59 0.10
CA LEU A 69 -0.21 -16.49 1.12
C LEU A 69 -1.11 -17.59 0.58
N ASN A 70 -1.80 -17.36 -0.53
CA ASN A 70 -2.55 -18.43 -1.18
C ASN A 70 -1.60 -19.52 -1.68
N ILE A 71 -0.45 -19.14 -2.25
CA ILE A 71 0.59 -20.10 -2.66
C ILE A 71 1.25 -20.75 -1.43
N ALA A 72 1.54 -19.98 -0.38
CA ALA A 72 2.15 -20.50 0.86
C ALA A 72 1.29 -21.59 1.53
N ARG A 73 -0.04 -21.45 1.49
CA ARG A 73 -1.01 -22.40 2.07
C ARG A 73 -1.23 -23.67 1.24
N LEU A 74 -0.62 -23.79 0.07
CA LEU A 74 -0.77 -24.94 -0.83
C LEU A 74 0.54 -25.76 -0.87
N PRO A 75 0.92 -26.42 0.24
CA PRO A 75 2.15 -27.22 0.27
C PRO A 75 2.06 -28.34 -0.77
N GLY A 76 3.16 -28.54 -1.51
CA GLY A 76 3.26 -29.57 -2.56
C GLY A 76 2.87 -29.11 -3.96
N SER A 77 2.25 -27.93 -4.12
CA SER A 77 1.97 -27.38 -5.45
C SER A 77 3.27 -26.96 -6.16
N VAL A 78 3.25 -26.91 -7.50
CA VAL A 78 4.40 -26.44 -8.29
C VAL A 78 4.70 -24.98 -7.97
N GLU A 79 3.66 -24.15 -7.82
CA GLU A 79 3.75 -22.75 -7.45
C GLU A 79 4.43 -22.58 -6.10
N HIS A 80 4.11 -23.42 -5.12
CA HIS A 80 4.74 -23.41 -3.81
C HIS A 80 6.23 -23.74 -3.89
N GLN A 81 6.60 -24.76 -4.66
CA GLN A 81 8.00 -25.14 -4.86
C GLN A 81 8.79 -24.04 -5.58
N VAL A 82 8.20 -23.43 -6.61
CA VAL A 82 8.79 -22.29 -7.34
C VAL A 82 8.97 -21.11 -6.40
N LEU A 83 7.96 -20.76 -5.61
CA LEU A 83 8.01 -19.66 -4.66
C LEU A 83 9.09 -19.89 -3.60
N HIS A 84 9.13 -21.08 -3.00
CA HIS A 84 10.13 -21.46 -2.01
C HIS A 84 11.56 -21.33 -2.58
N ARG A 85 11.77 -21.84 -3.80
CA ARG A 85 13.05 -21.71 -4.51
C ARG A 85 13.40 -20.25 -4.82
N GLN A 86 12.45 -19.47 -5.31
CA GLN A 86 12.65 -18.05 -5.63
C GLN A 86 12.96 -17.21 -4.39
N MET A 87 12.42 -17.58 -3.23
CA MET A 87 12.72 -16.92 -1.94
C MET A 87 14.11 -17.29 -1.43
N ALA A 88 14.52 -18.55 -1.58
CA ALA A 88 15.86 -19.01 -1.20
C ALA A 88 16.96 -18.46 -2.13
N MET A 89 16.64 -18.28 -3.41
CA MET A 89 17.58 -17.78 -4.43
C MET A 89 17.47 -16.26 -4.67
N SER A 90 16.64 -15.54 -3.91
CA SER A 90 16.40 -14.12 -4.15
C SER A 90 17.68 -13.32 -3.91
N ASN A 91 18.20 -12.69 -4.96
CA ASN A 91 19.25 -11.69 -4.80
C ASN A 91 18.58 -10.34 -4.42
N PRO A 92 18.95 -9.71 -3.28
CA PRO A 92 18.37 -8.44 -2.84
C PRO A 92 18.55 -7.29 -3.84
N ASP A 93 19.55 -7.36 -4.73
CA ASP A 93 19.83 -6.31 -5.73
C ASP A 93 18.90 -6.37 -6.94
N ARG A 94 18.08 -7.42 -7.07
CA ARG A 94 17.19 -7.60 -8.23
C ARG A 94 15.74 -7.30 -7.87
N ASN A 95 15.11 -6.47 -8.69
CA ASN A 95 13.70 -6.12 -8.60
C ASN A 95 12.84 -7.34 -8.99
N SER A 96 12.42 -8.14 -8.01
CA SER A 96 11.72 -9.41 -8.20
C SER A 96 10.49 -9.52 -7.31
N PHE A 97 9.60 -10.47 -7.61
CA PHE A 97 8.42 -10.73 -6.78
C PHE A 97 8.82 -11.02 -5.33
N SER A 98 9.84 -11.86 -5.11
CA SER A 98 10.32 -12.21 -3.76
C SER A 98 10.90 -11.01 -3.02
N THR A 99 11.68 -10.18 -3.70
CA THR A 99 12.20 -8.91 -3.14
C THR A 99 11.04 -7.99 -2.72
N SER A 100 10.02 -7.85 -3.58
CA SER A 100 8.86 -7.00 -3.27
C SER A 100 8.02 -7.51 -2.09
N ILE A 101 7.91 -8.84 -1.89
CA ILE A 101 7.26 -9.41 -0.70
C ILE A 101 8.05 -9.07 0.56
N ARG A 102 9.38 -9.25 0.53
CA ARG A 102 10.26 -8.89 1.67
C ARG A 102 10.12 -7.41 2.02
N GLU A 103 10.13 -6.54 1.02
CA GLU A 103 9.95 -5.10 1.20
C GLU A 103 8.60 -4.76 1.85
N ILE A 104 7.50 -5.39 1.39
CA ILE A 104 6.16 -5.17 1.96
C ILE A 104 6.10 -5.66 3.41
N LEU A 105 6.62 -6.86 3.69
CA LEU A 105 6.63 -7.42 5.04
C LEU A 105 7.45 -6.55 6.00
N HIS A 106 8.64 -6.14 5.58
CA HIS A 106 9.48 -5.20 6.32
C HIS A 106 8.79 -3.83 6.49
N LYS A 107 8.15 -3.31 5.44
CA LYS A 107 7.35 -2.07 5.48
C LYS A 107 6.30 -2.18 6.58
N TYR A 108 5.56 -3.27 6.70
CA TYR A 108 4.50 -3.36 7.71
C TYR A 108 4.94 -3.97 9.05
N ASN A 109 6.24 -4.19 9.25
CA ASN A 109 6.80 -4.87 10.43
C ASN A 109 6.10 -6.22 10.69
N LEU A 110 5.92 -6.98 9.61
CA LEU A 110 5.30 -8.30 9.61
C LEU A 110 6.37 -9.40 9.62
N PRO A 111 6.00 -10.64 9.99
CA PRO A 111 6.95 -11.76 9.98
C PRO A 111 7.62 -11.92 8.61
N PRO A 112 8.89 -12.35 8.58
CA PRO A 112 9.61 -12.58 7.34
C PRO A 112 8.93 -13.67 6.50
N PRO A 113 9.14 -13.68 5.17
CA PRO A 113 8.45 -14.61 4.28
C PRO A 113 8.76 -16.08 4.60
N GLU A 114 9.94 -16.39 5.13
CA GLU A 114 10.34 -17.74 5.55
C GLU A 114 9.40 -18.29 6.63
N ASP A 115 9.12 -17.49 7.67
CA ASP A 115 8.22 -17.89 8.76
C ASP A 115 6.79 -18.11 8.25
N LEU A 116 6.36 -17.26 7.31
CA LEU A 116 5.05 -17.35 6.69
C LEU A 116 4.92 -18.54 5.72
N LEU A 117 6.02 -19.00 5.13
CA LEU A 117 6.04 -20.20 4.28
C LEU A 117 6.01 -21.48 5.12
N GLN A 118 6.69 -21.49 6.28
CA GLN A 118 6.68 -22.64 7.18
C GLN A 118 5.34 -22.79 7.91
N ASN A 119 4.80 -21.67 8.40
CA ASN A 119 3.57 -21.65 9.19
C ASN A 119 2.61 -20.57 8.66
N PRO A 120 1.95 -20.82 7.51
CA PRO A 120 1.08 -19.83 6.90
C PRO A 120 -0.15 -19.57 7.78
N PRO A 121 -0.44 -18.31 8.16
CA PRO A 121 -1.62 -17.99 8.96
C PRO A 121 -2.90 -18.28 8.16
N SER A 122 -4.01 -18.55 8.85
CA SER A 122 -5.30 -18.69 8.17
C SER A 122 -5.71 -17.39 7.44
N LYS A 123 -6.60 -17.51 6.44
CA LYS A 123 -7.07 -16.35 5.66
C LYS A 123 -7.66 -15.26 6.55
N HIS A 124 -8.44 -15.64 7.57
CA HIS A 124 -9.05 -14.71 8.51
C HIS A 124 -8.01 -14.01 9.40
N GLN A 125 -7.12 -14.79 10.01
CA GLN A 125 -6.03 -14.24 10.85
C GLN A 125 -5.18 -13.25 10.06
N TRP A 126 -4.78 -13.62 8.84
CA TRP A 126 -4.00 -12.72 7.99
C TRP A 126 -4.74 -11.43 7.67
N LYS A 127 -6.01 -11.51 7.29
CA LYS A 127 -6.81 -10.32 6.97
C LYS A 127 -6.86 -9.36 8.15
N THR A 128 -7.02 -9.87 9.37
CA THR A 128 -7.02 -9.07 10.58
C THR A 128 -5.64 -8.48 10.86
N THR A 129 -4.58 -9.28 10.85
CA THR A 129 -3.20 -8.83 11.10
C THR A 129 -2.75 -7.78 10.08
N PHE A 130 -2.94 -8.05 8.79
CA PHE A 130 -2.55 -7.14 7.72
C PHE A 130 -3.37 -5.85 7.76
N ARG A 131 -4.69 -5.93 8.03
CA ARG A 131 -5.53 -4.74 8.21
C ARG A 131 -5.06 -3.90 9.39
N SER A 132 -4.75 -4.50 10.53
CA SER A 132 -4.23 -3.77 11.70
C SER A 132 -2.89 -3.10 11.41
N ALA A 133 -1.95 -3.81 10.77
CA ALA A 133 -0.63 -3.28 10.42
C ALA A 133 -0.71 -2.13 9.40
N THR A 134 -1.56 -2.28 8.39
CA THR A 134 -1.78 -1.24 7.36
C THR A 134 -2.56 -0.05 7.91
N THR A 135 -3.57 -0.26 8.75
CA THR A 135 -4.37 0.81 9.36
C THR A 135 -3.53 1.64 10.33
N GLY A 136 -2.71 1.00 11.17
CA GLY A 136 -1.81 1.71 12.09
C GLY A 136 -0.82 2.61 11.35
N ARG A 137 -0.27 2.11 10.23
CA ARG A 137 0.70 2.87 9.42
C ARG A 137 0.06 3.92 8.52
N ALA A 138 -1.12 3.65 7.97
CA ALA A 138 -1.90 4.61 7.20
C ALA A 138 -2.34 5.80 8.08
N HIS A 139 -2.77 5.56 9.31
CA HIS A 139 -3.04 6.61 10.29
C HIS A 139 -1.78 7.43 10.60
N GLY A 140 -0.63 6.77 10.82
CA GLY A 140 0.64 7.48 11.01
C GLY A 140 1.04 8.36 9.82
N ARG A 141 0.89 7.87 8.58
CA ARG A 141 1.18 8.63 7.36
C ARG A 141 0.22 9.80 7.13
N MET A 142 -1.07 9.62 7.46
CA MET A 142 -2.10 10.67 7.38
C MET A 142 -1.90 11.74 8.45
N SER A 143 -1.59 11.36 9.70
CA SER A 143 -1.24 12.30 10.78
C SER A 143 0.02 13.10 10.45
N TYR A 144 1.04 12.46 9.86
CA TYR A 144 2.24 13.16 9.40
C TYR A 144 1.94 14.19 8.30
N GLN A 145 1.12 13.82 7.30
CA GLN A 145 0.69 14.74 6.23
C GLN A 145 -0.15 15.91 6.78
N TYR A 146 -1.01 15.65 7.76
CA TYR A 146 -1.79 16.69 8.44
C TYR A 146 -0.88 17.66 9.21
N ASN A 147 0.09 17.15 9.96
CA ASN A 147 1.05 17.97 10.71
C ASN A 147 1.96 18.79 9.78
N LEU A 148 2.38 18.21 8.64
CA LEU A 148 3.16 18.92 7.63
C LEU A 148 2.36 20.05 6.98
N MET A 149 1.06 19.83 6.71
CA MET A 149 0.16 20.87 6.23
C MET A 149 -0.03 21.98 7.29
N GLN A 150 -0.29 21.64 8.55
CA GLN A 150 -0.40 22.63 9.63
C GLN A 150 0.88 23.45 9.81
N SER A 151 2.05 22.82 9.70
CA SER A 151 3.35 23.50 9.76
C SER A 151 3.57 24.44 8.56
N THR A 152 3.20 24.04 7.35
CA THR A 152 3.34 24.90 6.15
C THR A 152 2.32 26.04 6.14
N TYR A 153 1.09 25.82 6.62
CA TYR A 153 0.13 26.90 6.85
C TYR A 153 0.64 27.91 7.90
N LYS A 154 1.22 27.44 9.01
CA LYS A 154 1.84 28.30 10.03
C LYS A 154 3.04 29.10 9.48
N CYS A 155 3.90 28.47 8.68
CA CYS A 155 5.02 29.17 8.03
C CYS A 155 4.55 30.22 7.02
N ASN A 156 3.52 29.92 6.21
CA ASN A 156 2.99 30.87 5.24
C ASN A 156 2.24 32.04 5.90
N LEU A 157 1.60 31.83 7.06
CA LEU A 157 0.99 32.92 7.84
C LEU A 157 2.08 33.88 8.37
N HIS A 158 3.17 33.36 8.91
CA HIS A 158 4.30 34.18 9.38
C HIS A 158 5.02 34.96 8.27
N LEU A 159 5.04 34.45 7.03
CA LEU A 159 5.60 35.16 5.88
C LEU A 159 4.67 36.28 5.36
N LEU A 160 3.36 36.18 5.57
CA LEU A 160 2.41 37.23 5.23
C LEU A 160 2.38 38.35 6.28
N ASP A 161 2.64 38.04 7.55
CA ASP A 161 2.74 39.02 8.64
C ASP A 161 4.06 39.82 8.63
N THR A 162 5.08 39.37 7.89
CA THR A 162 6.39 40.06 7.79
C THR A 162 6.49 41.03 6.62
N HIS A 163 5.50 41.06 5.71
CA HIS A 163 5.42 41.97 4.56
C HIS A 163 4.41 43.12 4.73
N THR A 164 3.77 43.25 5.89
CA THR A 164 2.78 44.29 6.21
C THR A 164 3.29 45.33 7.23
N LYS A 165 4.59 45.62 7.25
CA LYS A 165 5.17 46.76 7.97
C LYS A 165 6.02 47.63 7.07
#